data_AF-A0A7C0WVW5-F1
#
_entry.id   AF-A0A7C0WVW5-F1
#
_cell.length_a   1.000
_cell.length_b   1.000
_cell.length_c   1.000
_cell.angle_alpha   90.00
_cell.angle_beta   90.00
_cell.angle_gamma   90.00
#
_symmetry.space_group_name_H-M   'P 1'
#
loop_
_entity.id
_entity.type
_entity.pdbx_description
1 polymer ?
#
loop_
_entity_poly.entity_id
_entity_poly.type
_entity_poly.pdbx_seq_one_letter_code
_entity_poly.pdbx_strand_id
1 'polypeptide(L)'
;MKVYLSIDLDYWGCYSGSLRSDMLRTSKRTATNIRAINTPVDILTVISHEELLQHVNASGCDVLVNVDYHNDIVDNKWTRDRKPGEGNWVNYVRWAPVGTYVWIYRNVVEGACDDECFTTSMLVKNTGWKNIVYRDRLILPWGSVTHIGIAVSPSYILYPENIDSDLLQITGQFASDQVNAKLSSIFGDITYETHNHNTKQ
;
A
#
# COMPACT_ATOMS: atom_id res chain seq x y z
N MET A 1 19.76 3.97 -2.61
CA MET A 1 18.61 3.66 -1.76
C MET A 1 17.45 3.32 -2.66
N LYS A 2 16.85 2.14 -2.50
CA LYS A 2 15.69 1.68 -3.27
C LYS A 2 14.44 1.71 -2.40
N VAL A 3 13.34 2.22 -2.93
CA VAL A 3 12.07 2.37 -2.23
C VAL A 3 11.05 1.41 -2.81
N TYR A 4 10.40 0.66 -1.92
CA TYR A 4 9.15 -0.05 -2.20
C TYR A 4 7.99 0.82 -1.72
N LEU A 5 7.03 1.09 -2.59
CA LEU A 5 5.80 1.81 -2.25
C LEU A 5 4.65 0.81 -2.16
N SER A 6 4.12 0.60 -0.97
CA SER A 6 2.91 -0.21 -0.73
C SER A 6 1.73 0.72 -0.55
N ILE A 7 0.63 0.46 -1.26
CA ILE A 7 -0.58 1.28 -1.26
C ILE A 7 -1.76 0.40 -0.95
N ASP A 8 -2.48 0.73 0.12
CA ASP A 8 -3.87 0.33 0.26
C ASP A 8 -4.73 1.29 -0.58
N LEU A 9 -5.50 0.75 -1.53
CA LEU A 9 -6.35 1.53 -2.42
C LEU A 9 -7.47 2.25 -1.65
N ASP A 10 -7.95 1.68 -0.55
CA ASP A 10 -9.00 2.27 0.27
C ASP A 10 -8.52 3.45 1.13
N TYR A 11 -7.20 3.65 1.24
CA TYR A 11 -6.58 4.66 2.10
C TYR A 11 -7.16 6.06 1.89
N TRP A 12 -7.56 6.41 0.66
CA TRP A 12 -8.16 7.72 0.36
C TRP A 12 -9.70 7.72 0.41
N GLY A 13 -10.34 6.54 0.38
CA GLY A 13 -11.78 6.36 0.22
C GLY A 13 -12.60 6.60 1.48
N CYS A 14 -12.00 6.41 2.66
CA CYS A 14 -12.70 6.41 3.96
C CYS A 14 -13.00 7.80 4.56
N TYR A 15 -12.71 8.89 3.87
CA TYR A 15 -12.80 10.26 4.42
C TYR A 15 -13.98 11.07 3.86
N SER A 16 -14.64 11.84 4.73
CA SER A 16 -15.77 12.72 4.39
C SER A 16 -15.42 14.22 4.54
N GLY A 17 -16.29 15.10 4.02
CA GLY A 17 -16.15 16.56 4.17
C GLY A 17 -14.90 17.14 3.51
N SER A 18 -14.26 18.13 4.17
CA SER A 18 -13.04 18.79 3.66
C SER A 18 -11.85 17.84 3.53
N LEU A 19 -11.79 16.79 4.36
CA LEU A 19 -10.75 15.76 4.27
C LEU A 19 -10.85 15.00 2.94
N ARG A 20 -12.06 14.80 2.40
CA ARG A 20 -12.28 14.12 1.11
C ARG A 20 -11.57 14.82 -0.05
N SER A 21 -11.72 16.14 -0.18
CA SER A 21 -11.10 16.90 -1.27
C SER A 21 -9.56 16.83 -1.22
N ASP A 22 -9.00 16.84 -0.02
CA ASP A 22 -7.56 16.65 0.17
C ASP A 22 -7.09 15.24 -0.19
N MET A 23 -7.88 14.22 0.14
CA MET A 23 -7.58 12.82 -0.17
C MET A 23 -7.63 12.56 -1.68
N LEU A 24 -8.68 13.03 -2.36
CA LEU A 24 -8.76 12.95 -3.82
C LEU A 24 -7.58 13.65 -4.50
N ARG A 25 -7.19 14.84 -4.03
CA ARG A 25 -6.01 15.55 -4.55
C ARG A 25 -4.72 14.77 -4.32
N THR A 26 -4.59 14.12 -3.17
CA THR A 26 -3.41 13.31 -2.83
C THR A 26 -3.35 12.06 -3.69
N SER A 27 -4.46 11.34 -3.85
CA SER A 27 -4.59 10.17 -4.72
C SER A 27 -4.23 10.50 -6.18
N LYS A 28 -4.81 11.57 -6.74
CA LYS A 28 -4.47 12.08 -8.09
C LYS A 28 -2.99 12.38 -8.27
N ARG A 29 -2.39 13.04 -7.27
CA ARG A 29 -0.97 13.37 -7.29
C ARG A 29 -0.12 12.09 -7.23
N THR A 30 -0.51 11.09 -6.44
CA THR A 30 0.14 9.77 -6.40
C THR A 30 0.10 9.11 -7.76
N ALA A 31 -1.07 9.00 -8.39
CA ALA A 31 -1.21 8.41 -9.73
C ALA A 31 -0.36 9.15 -10.79
N THR A 32 -0.40 10.48 -10.76
CA THR A 32 0.42 11.34 -11.64
C THR A 32 1.91 11.06 -11.44
N ASN A 33 2.37 10.97 -10.19
CA ASN A 33 3.78 10.74 -9.90
C ASN A 33 4.22 9.33 -10.33
N ILE A 34 3.38 8.30 -10.11
CA ILE A 34 3.65 6.93 -10.56
C ILE A 34 3.86 6.91 -12.08
N ARG A 35 2.95 7.52 -12.84
CA ARG A 35 3.07 7.62 -14.31
C ARG A 35 4.27 8.42 -14.78
N ALA A 36 4.75 9.37 -13.96
CA ALA A 36 5.91 10.20 -14.27
C ALA A 36 7.26 9.54 -13.92
N ILE A 37 7.28 8.32 -13.35
CA ILE A 37 8.52 7.62 -13.08
C ILE A 37 9.13 7.18 -14.42
N ASN A 38 10.30 7.76 -14.75
CA ASN A 38 10.98 7.53 -16.03
C ASN A 38 11.92 6.30 -16.03
N THR A 39 11.96 5.55 -14.93
CA THR A 39 12.72 4.29 -14.80
C THR A 39 11.76 3.10 -14.74
N PRO A 40 12.17 1.90 -15.18
CA PRO A 40 11.34 0.71 -15.00
C PRO A 40 10.96 0.53 -13.53
N VAL A 41 9.66 0.35 -13.28
CA VAL A 41 9.09 0.04 -11.96
C VAL A 41 8.35 -1.28 -12.08
N ASP A 42 8.61 -2.18 -11.15
CA ASP A 42 7.86 -3.43 -11.02
C ASP A 42 6.58 -3.16 -10.19
N ILE A 43 5.41 -3.44 -10.77
CA ILE A 43 4.11 -3.13 -10.16
C ILE A 43 3.33 -4.42 -10.00
N LEU A 44 2.87 -4.70 -8.78
CA LEU A 44 2.00 -5.83 -8.47
C LEU A 44 0.71 -5.33 -7.81
N THR A 45 -0.44 -5.76 -8.36
CA THR A 45 -1.74 -5.55 -7.73
C THR A 45 -2.27 -6.86 -7.13
N VAL A 46 -2.77 -6.80 -5.90
CA VAL A 46 -3.29 -7.95 -5.14
C VAL A 46 -4.63 -7.63 -4.47
N ILE A 47 -5.27 -8.63 -3.87
CA ILE A 47 -6.57 -8.43 -3.20
C ILE A 47 -6.36 -7.82 -1.81
N SER A 48 -5.52 -8.43 -0.98
CA SER A 48 -5.23 -7.99 0.39
C SER A 48 -3.74 -7.68 0.58
N HIS A 49 -3.42 -6.82 1.54
CA HIS A 49 -2.10 -6.21 1.64
C HIS A 49 -0.99 -7.19 1.99
N GLU A 50 -1.30 -8.24 2.77
CA GLU A 50 -0.34 -9.29 3.13
C GLU A 50 0.10 -10.12 1.91
N GLU A 51 -0.69 -10.18 0.84
CA GLU A 51 -0.32 -10.86 -0.41
C GLU A 51 0.89 -10.19 -1.09
N LEU A 52 1.19 -8.91 -0.77
CA LEU A 52 2.38 -8.21 -1.25
C LEU A 52 3.68 -8.72 -0.62
N LEU A 53 3.64 -9.48 0.47
CA LEU A 53 4.82 -9.83 1.26
C LEU A 53 5.93 -10.52 0.43
N GLN A 54 5.56 -11.41 -0.49
CA GLN A 54 6.55 -12.08 -1.34
C GLN A 54 7.24 -11.08 -2.28
N HIS A 55 6.48 -10.16 -2.88
CA HIS A 55 7.00 -9.12 -3.77
C HIS A 55 7.90 -8.13 -3.01
N VAL A 56 7.47 -7.69 -1.82
CA VAL A 56 8.27 -6.85 -0.92
C VAL A 56 9.60 -7.52 -0.58
N ASN A 57 9.59 -8.81 -0.26
CA ASN A 57 10.80 -9.55 0.09
C ASN A 57 11.73 -9.81 -1.10
N ALA A 58 11.19 -9.90 -2.32
CA ALA A 58 11.98 -10.08 -3.54
C ALA A 58 12.58 -8.78 -4.08
N SER A 59 12.02 -7.63 -3.70
CA SER A 59 12.36 -6.31 -4.26
C SER A 59 13.82 -5.85 -4.07
N GLY A 60 14.49 -6.35 -3.02
CA GLY A 60 15.81 -5.85 -2.61
C GLY A 60 15.81 -4.35 -2.25
N CYS A 61 14.66 -3.81 -1.82
CA CYS A 61 14.53 -2.43 -1.37
C CYS A 61 15.12 -2.22 0.05
N ASP A 62 15.47 -0.97 0.34
CA ASP A 62 16.01 -0.56 1.64
C ASP A 62 14.93 0.11 2.52
N VAL A 63 13.87 0.61 1.86
CA VAL A 63 12.80 1.38 2.48
C VAL A 63 11.46 0.85 2.00
N LEU A 64 10.58 0.53 2.95
CA LEU A 64 9.17 0.23 2.70
C LEU A 64 8.37 1.46 3.11
N VAL A 65 7.68 2.07 2.16
CA VAL A 65 6.70 3.12 2.46
C VAL A 65 5.31 2.54 2.33
N ASN A 66 4.61 2.40 3.46
CA ASN A 66 3.26 1.89 3.52
C ASN A 66 2.26 3.06 3.58
N VAL A 67 1.44 3.19 2.55
CA VAL A 67 0.32 4.12 2.47
C VAL A 67 -0.93 3.33 2.80
N ASP A 68 -1.26 3.32 4.08
CA ASP A 68 -2.27 2.45 4.66
C ASP A 68 -2.86 3.15 5.87
N TYR A 69 -4.14 2.88 6.12
CA TYR A 69 -4.80 3.35 7.32
C TYR A 69 -4.38 2.54 8.56
N HIS A 70 -3.92 1.31 8.36
CA HIS A 70 -3.37 0.45 9.37
C HIS A 70 -1.85 0.61 9.48
N ASN A 71 -1.34 0.56 10.71
CA ASN A 71 0.11 0.61 10.95
C ASN A 71 0.80 -0.70 10.56
N ASP A 72 0.05 -1.80 10.53
CA ASP A 72 0.45 -3.21 10.31
C ASP A 72 1.61 -3.72 11.16
N ILE A 73 2.21 -2.87 11.98
CA ILE A 73 3.38 -3.18 12.78
C ILE A 73 2.95 -3.51 14.21
N VAL A 74 3.39 -4.67 14.67
CA VAL A 74 3.12 -5.16 16.02
C VAL A 74 4.41 -5.53 16.73
N ASP A 75 4.34 -5.76 18.04
CA ASP A 75 5.48 -6.30 18.77
C ASP A 75 5.72 -7.75 18.33
N ASN A 76 6.97 -8.14 18.07
CA ASN A 76 7.35 -9.47 17.59
C ASN A 76 6.91 -10.60 18.53
N LYS A 77 6.62 -10.31 19.81
CA LYS A 77 6.01 -11.31 20.69
C LYS A 77 4.65 -11.80 20.18
N TRP A 78 3.94 -10.98 19.41
CA TRP A 78 2.65 -11.30 18.82
C TRP A 78 2.75 -12.04 17.49
N THR A 79 3.92 -12.05 16.84
CA THR A 79 4.11 -12.70 15.53
C THR A 79 4.74 -14.08 15.62
N ARG A 80 5.31 -14.44 16.76
CA ARG A 80 6.08 -15.69 16.96
C ARG A 80 5.37 -16.96 16.45
N ASP A 81 4.08 -17.07 16.72
CA ASP A 81 3.27 -18.24 16.40
C ASP A 81 2.10 -17.91 15.44
N ARG A 82 2.16 -16.73 14.80
CA ARG A 82 1.13 -16.26 13.86
C ARG A 82 1.63 -16.32 12.43
N LYS A 83 0.68 -16.30 11.50
CA LYS A 83 0.96 -16.08 10.07
C LYS A 83 0.88 -14.58 9.77
N PRO A 84 1.50 -14.11 8.67
CA PRO A 84 1.22 -12.78 8.15
C PRO A 84 -0.26 -12.66 7.78
N GLY A 85 -0.84 -11.51 8.12
CA GLY A 85 -2.20 -11.09 7.80
C GLY A 85 -2.28 -9.56 7.81
N GLU A 86 -3.46 -9.01 7.52
CA GLU A 86 -3.69 -7.57 7.28
C GLU A 86 -3.02 -6.70 8.36
N GLY A 87 -3.15 -7.02 9.65
CA GLY A 87 -2.58 -6.19 10.73
C GLY A 87 -1.16 -6.52 11.23
N ASN A 88 -0.42 -7.44 10.60
CA ASN A 88 0.93 -7.82 11.07
C ASN A 88 1.96 -8.15 9.97
N TRP A 89 1.60 -8.04 8.69
CA TRP A 89 2.42 -8.57 7.60
C TRP A 89 3.80 -7.90 7.49
N VAL A 90 3.91 -6.61 7.85
CA VAL A 90 5.18 -5.84 7.78
C VAL A 90 6.24 -6.37 8.74
N ASN A 91 5.86 -7.10 9.80
CA ASN A 91 6.80 -7.78 10.70
C ASN A 91 7.52 -8.96 10.03
N TYR A 92 7.00 -9.49 8.91
CA TYR A 92 7.57 -10.63 8.19
C TYR A 92 8.47 -10.20 7.03
N VAL A 93 8.73 -8.90 6.87
CA VAL A 93 9.68 -8.39 5.89
C VAL A 93 11.10 -8.80 6.28
N ARG A 94 11.73 -9.61 5.44
CA ARG A 94 13.03 -10.27 5.71
C ARG A 94 14.17 -9.28 5.91
N TRP A 95 14.10 -8.14 5.23
CA TRP A 95 15.11 -7.09 5.30
C TRP A 95 14.78 -6.00 6.34
N ALA A 96 13.73 -6.18 7.16
CA ALA A 96 13.40 -5.27 8.26
C ALA A 96 14.59 -4.98 9.21
N PRO A 97 15.46 -5.96 9.59
CA PRO A 97 16.57 -5.71 10.51
C PRO A 97 17.62 -4.70 10.02
N VAL A 98 17.62 -4.39 8.72
CA VAL A 98 18.53 -3.41 8.10
C VAL A 98 17.81 -2.25 7.42
N GLY A 99 16.52 -2.41 7.13
CA GLY A 99 15.70 -1.46 6.38
C GLY A 99 14.97 -0.43 7.22
N THR A 100 14.25 0.45 6.53
CA THR A 100 13.40 1.48 7.15
C THR A 100 11.95 1.27 6.77
N TYR A 101 11.08 1.21 7.78
CA TYR A 101 9.64 1.25 7.60
C TYR A 101 9.16 2.69 7.71
N VAL A 102 8.39 3.16 6.74
CA VAL A 102 7.74 4.46 6.76
C VAL A 102 6.25 4.24 6.65
N TRP A 103 5.50 4.57 7.69
CA TRP A 103 4.05 4.53 7.66
C TRP A 103 3.50 5.93 7.38
N ILE A 104 2.71 6.05 6.31
CA ILE A 104 1.99 7.25 5.95
C ILE A 104 0.59 7.16 6.54
N TYR A 105 0.37 7.81 7.67
CA TYR A 105 -0.91 7.87 8.38
C TYR A 105 -1.61 9.21 8.12
N ARG A 106 -2.92 9.30 8.35
CA ARG A 106 -3.65 10.59 8.23
C ARG A 106 -4.45 10.92 9.48
N ASN A 107 -5.12 9.92 10.03
CA ASN A 107 -5.70 9.92 11.36
C ASN A 107 -5.24 8.65 12.07
N VAL A 108 -4.94 8.73 13.38
CA VAL A 108 -4.53 7.55 14.14
C VAL A 108 -5.75 6.65 14.29
N VAL A 109 -5.79 5.56 13.52
CA VAL A 109 -6.57 4.39 13.93
C VAL A 109 -5.60 3.26 14.19
N GLU A 110 -5.66 2.81 15.44
CA GLU A 110 -4.83 1.75 15.98
C GLU A 110 -5.53 0.42 15.71
N GLY A 111 -4.75 -0.58 15.29
CA GLY A 111 -5.13 -1.99 15.34
C GLY A 111 -5.66 -2.60 14.03
N ALA A 112 -5.61 -3.92 13.97
CA ALA A 112 -6.33 -4.72 12.99
C ALA A 112 -7.84 -4.56 13.22
N CYS A 113 -8.64 -4.45 12.16
CA CYS A 113 -10.10 -4.39 12.27
C CYS A 113 -10.75 -5.77 12.52
N ASP A 114 -9.95 -6.84 12.45
CA ASP A 114 -10.40 -8.23 12.54
C ASP A 114 -10.40 -8.69 14.01
N ASP A 115 -11.40 -8.28 14.79
CA ASP A 115 -11.74 -8.72 16.17
C ASP A 115 -10.67 -8.59 17.28
N GLU A 116 -9.39 -8.43 16.94
CA GLU A 116 -8.26 -8.18 17.82
C GLU A 116 -7.61 -6.84 17.42
N CYS A 117 -8.31 -5.74 17.67
CA CYS A 117 -7.70 -4.41 17.65
C CYS A 117 -6.58 -4.38 18.70
N PHE A 118 -5.35 -4.65 18.29
CA PHE A 118 -4.21 -4.33 19.11
C PHE A 118 -4.17 -2.83 19.24
N THR A 119 -4.47 -2.31 20.43
CA THR A 119 -4.13 -0.96 20.84
C THR A 119 -2.60 -0.89 20.96
N THR A 120 -1.93 -0.96 19.81
CA THR A 120 -0.51 -0.69 19.74
C THR A 120 -0.37 0.82 19.88
N SER A 121 0.02 1.25 21.09
CA SER A 121 0.66 2.55 21.24
C SER A 121 1.66 2.68 20.10
N MET A 122 1.64 3.81 19.37
CA MET A 122 2.50 4.06 18.19
C MET A 122 3.99 3.72 18.40
N LEU A 123 4.45 3.57 19.63
CA LEU A 123 5.81 3.22 20.01
C LEU A 123 5.97 1.71 20.26
N VAL A 124 5.84 0.90 19.21
CA VAL A 124 6.19 -0.52 19.28
C VAL A 124 7.72 -0.67 19.29
N LYS A 125 8.28 -1.28 20.35
CA LYS A 125 9.74 -1.31 20.56
C LYS A 125 10.46 -2.49 19.91
N ASN A 126 9.78 -3.62 19.72
CA ASN A 126 10.38 -4.87 19.24
C ASN A 126 9.76 -5.34 17.93
N THR A 127 9.91 -4.58 16.84
CA THR A 127 9.24 -4.87 15.56
C THR A 127 10.11 -5.64 14.57
N GLY A 128 11.39 -5.79 14.86
CA GLY A 128 12.39 -6.32 13.92
C GLY A 128 12.89 -5.28 12.90
N TRP A 129 12.29 -4.09 12.85
CA TRP A 129 12.74 -3.01 11.98
C TRP A 129 13.90 -2.24 12.59
N LYS A 130 14.92 -1.91 11.78
CA LYS A 130 16.02 -1.03 12.21
C LYS A 130 15.52 0.37 12.52
N ASN A 131 14.68 0.92 11.64
CA ASN A 131 14.10 2.25 11.77
C ASN A 131 12.61 2.21 11.42
N ILE A 132 11.83 2.97 12.17
CA ILE A 132 10.42 3.23 11.88
C ILE A 132 10.21 4.74 11.83
N VAL A 133 9.50 5.20 10.81
CA VAL A 133 9.19 6.61 10.59
C VAL A 133 7.69 6.75 10.38
N TYR A 134 7.08 7.61 11.17
CA TYR A 134 5.67 7.96 11.05
C TYR A 134 5.55 9.31 10.32
N ARG A 135 4.72 9.39 9.28
CA ARG A 135 4.47 10.64 8.55
C ARG A 135 2.99 10.84 8.25
N ASP A 136 2.54 12.08 8.32
CA ASP A 136 1.16 12.49 7.99
C ASP A 136 0.95 12.75 6.48
N ARG A 137 2.03 12.68 5.69
CA ARG A 137 2.09 13.08 4.28
C ARG A 137 3.00 12.17 3.47
N LEU A 138 2.53 11.80 2.28
CA LEU A 138 3.31 11.09 1.29
C LEU A 138 4.32 12.03 0.62
N ILE A 139 5.57 11.97 1.07
CA ILE A 139 6.70 12.67 0.45
C ILE A 139 7.76 11.63 0.12
N LEU A 140 7.90 11.34 -1.18
CA LEU A 140 8.82 10.34 -1.71
C LEU A 140 9.87 10.96 -2.62
N PRO A 141 11.12 10.45 -2.59
CA PRO A 141 12.05 10.62 -3.70
C PRO A 141 11.59 9.72 -4.85
N TRP A 142 10.64 10.17 -5.68
CA TRP A 142 10.01 9.35 -6.72
C TRP A 142 10.99 8.66 -7.67
N GLY A 143 12.14 9.27 -7.98
CA GLY A 143 13.20 8.64 -8.77
C GLY A 143 13.94 7.48 -8.07
N SER A 144 13.63 7.17 -6.81
CA SER A 144 14.14 6.03 -6.06
C SER A 144 13.10 4.91 -5.86
N VAL A 145 11.86 5.12 -6.32
CA VAL A 145 10.80 4.10 -6.29
C VAL A 145 11.06 3.11 -7.41
N THR A 146 11.31 1.86 -7.06
CA THR A 146 11.60 0.80 -8.04
C THR A 146 10.57 -0.34 -8.02
N HIS A 147 9.76 -0.41 -6.97
CA HIS A 147 8.67 -1.39 -6.84
C HIS A 147 7.43 -0.71 -6.25
N ILE A 148 6.25 -1.11 -6.73
CA ILE A 148 4.97 -0.68 -6.22
C ILE A 148 4.09 -1.90 -5.97
N GLY A 149 3.50 -1.99 -4.79
CA GLY A 149 2.44 -2.94 -4.48
C GLY A 149 1.13 -2.18 -4.25
N ILE A 150 0.04 -2.62 -4.87
CA ILE A 150 -1.29 -2.05 -4.67
C ILE A 150 -2.22 -3.14 -4.17
N ALA A 151 -2.73 -2.99 -2.95
CA ALA A 151 -3.81 -3.82 -2.42
C ALA A 151 -5.14 -3.16 -2.76
N VAL A 152 -6.11 -3.93 -3.27
CA VAL A 152 -7.46 -3.43 -3.55
C VAL A 152 -8.28 -3.27 -2.27
N SER A 153 -8.00 -4.08 -1.25
CA SER A 153 -8.63 -4.07 0.08
C SER A 153 -10.16 -3.95 0.03
N PRO A 154 -10.83 -4.89 -0.67
CA PRO A 154 -12.23 -4.77 -1.02
C PRO A 154 -13.19 -4.77 0.17
N SER A 155 -12.75 -5.28 1.33
CA SER A 155 -13.52 -5.26 2.57
C SER A 155 -13.85 -3.85 3.06
N TYR A 156 -13.13 -2.84 2.58
CA TYR A 156 -13.17 -1.48 3.10
C TYR A 156 -13.42 -0.43 2.01
N ILE A 157 -13.73 -0.85 0.78
CA ILE A 157 -14.26 0.03 -0.26
C ILE A 157 -15.71 0.36 0.10
N LEU A 158 -15.89 1.17 1.14
CA LEU A 158 -17.20 1.69 1.58
C LEU A 158 -17.73 2.75 0.61
N TYR A 159 -16.84 3.34 -0.20
CA TYR A 159 -17.13 4.45 -1.10
C TYR A 159 -16.30 4.32 -2.39
N PRO A 160 -16.64 3.39 -3.29
CA PRO A 160 -15.90 3.16 -4.54
C PRO A 160 -15.82 4.44 -5.41
N GLU A 161 -16.79 5.32 -5.32
CA GLU A 161 -16.81 6.62 -6.00
C GLU A 161 -15.73 7.60 -5.51
N ASN A 162 -15.03 7.27 -4.41
CA ASN A 162 -13.95 8.09 -3.84
C ASN A 162 -12.56 7.64 -4.28
N ILE A 163 -12.44 6.57 -5.04
CA ILE A 163 -11.15 6.13 -5.57
C ILE A 163 -10.89 6.87 -6.88
N ASP A 164 -9.68 7.39 -7.00
CA ASP A 164 -9.28 8.13 -8.18
C ASP A 164 -9.21 7.19 -9.40
N SER A 165 -9.87 7.58 -10.49
CA SER A 165 -9.97 6.75 -11.70
C SER A 165 -8.61 6.44 -12.31
N ASP A 166 -7.64 7.34 -12.18
CA ASP A 166 -6.29 7.12 -12.69
C ASP A 166 -5.55 6.05 -11.90
N LEU A 167 -5.71 6.06 -10.58
CA LEU A 167 -5.13 5.02 -9.73
C LEU A 167 -5.82 3.67 -9.98
N LEU A 168 -7.14 3.66 -10.16
CA LEU A 168 -7.89 2.46 -10.53
C LEU A 168 -7.46 1.88 -11.89
N GLN A 169 -7.15 2.73 -12.86
CA GLN A 169 -6.60 2.30 -14.15
C GLN A 169 -5.22 1.66 -14.00
N ILE A 170 -4.33 2.25 -13.19
CA ILE A 170 -3.02 1.64 -12.89
C ILE A 170 -3.24 0.28 -12.23
N THR A 171 -4.08 0.21 -11.19
CA THR A 171 -4.42 -1.02 -10.47
C THR A 171 -4.83 -2.14 -11.42
N GLY A 172 -5.76 -1.88 -12.33
CA GLY A 172 -6.27 -2.90 -13.24
C GLY A 172 -5.35 -3.24 -14.43
N GLN A 173 -4.50 -2.30 -14.87
CA GLN A 173 -3.45 -2.59 -15.87
C GLN A 173 -2.48 -3.68 -15.39
N PHE A 174 -2.22 -3.74 -14.08
CA PHE A 174 -1.28 -4.67 -13.45
C PHE A 174 -1.96 -5.75 -12.60
N ALA A 175 -3.29 -5.86 -12.68
CA ALA A 175 -4.08 -6.84 -11.97
C ALA A 175 -4.12 -8.19 -12.68
N SER A 176 -4.11 -9.28 -11.90
CA SER A 176 -4.47 -10.61 -12.40
C SER A 176 -5.96 -10.67 -12.77
N ASP A 177 -6.38 -11.71 -13.52
CA ASP A 177 -7.79 -11.91 -13.85
C ASP A 177 -8.69 -11.98 -12.61
N GLN A 178 -8.20 -12.58 -11.53
CA GLN A 178 -8.92 -12.66 -10.26
C GLN A 178 -9.10 -11.27 -9.63
N VAL A 179 -8.04 -10.46 -9.62
CA VAL A 179 -8.10 -9.08 -9.12
C VAL A 179 -9.01 -8.23 -10.01
N ASN A 180 -8.91 -8.37 -11.33
CA ASN A 180 -9.79 -7.68 -12.28
C ASN A 180 -11.26 -8.07 -12.11
N ALA A 181 -11.57 -9.36 -11.93
CA ALA A 181 -12.93 -9.80 -11.63
C ALA A 181 -13.44 -9.19 -10.32
N LYS A 182 -12.56 -9.07 -9.30
CA LYS A 182 -12.91 -8.43 -8.03
C LYS A 182 -13.15 -6.93 -8.21
N LEU A 183 -12.30 -6.22 -8.93
CA LEU A 183 -12.48 -4.81 -9.27
C LEU A 183 -13.80 -4.60 -10.02
N SER A 184 -14.09 -5.40 -11.05
CA SER A 184 -15.34 -5.32 -11.80
C SER A 184 -16.57 -5.55 -10.91
N SER A 185 -16.47 -6.44 -9.92
CA SER A 185 -17.57 -6.67 -8.97
C SER A 185 -17.86 -5.47 -8.05
N ILE A 186 -16.88 -4.58 -7.86
CA ILE A 186 -16.96 -3.43 -6.95
C ILE A 186 -17.29 -2.14 -7.71
N PHE A 187 -16.64 -1.92 -8.84
CA PHE A 187 -16.69 -0.67 -9.60
C PHE A 187 -17.51 -0.77 -10.90
N GLY A 188 -18.03 -1.96 -11.24
CA GLY A 188 -18.57 -2.25 -12.57
C GLY A 188 -17.47 -2.48 -13.61
N ASP A 189 -17.84 -2.66 -14.87
CA ASP A 189 -16.86 -2.90 -15.94
C ASP A 189 -15.90 -1.70 -16.10
N ILE A 190 -14.65 -1.87 -15.66
CA ILE A 190 -13.59 -0.87 -15.86
C ILE A 190 -12.92 -1.14 -17.20
N THR A 191 -13.07 -0.22 -18.14
CA THR A 191 -12.27 -0.23 -19.37
C THR A 191 -10.89 0.35 -19.10
N TYR A 192 -9.86 -0.48 -19.23
CA TYR A 192 -8.46 -0.04 -19.13
C TYR A 192 -7.95 0.43 -20.49
N GLU A 193 -7.42 1.65 -20.57
CA GLU A 193 -6.63 2.05 -21.72
C GLU A 193 -5.31 1.30 -21.67
N THR A 194 -5.10 0.34 -22.58
CA THR A 194 -3.82 -0.38 -22.69
C THR A 194 -2.73 0.57 -23.18
N HIS A 195 -2.04 1.21 -22.25
CA HIS A 195 -0.80 1.91 -22.56
C HIS A 195 0.28 0.86 -22.73
N ASN A 196 0.52 0.46 -23.99
CA ASN A 196 1.67 -0.35 -24.37
C ASN A 196 2.95 0.40 -24.01
N HIS A 197 3.46 0.20 -22.79
CA HIS A 197 4.84 0.50 -22.48
C HIS A 197 5.69 -0.52 -23.22
N ASN A 198 6.05 -0.16 -24.46
CA ASN A 198 7.02 -0.87 -25.26
C ASN A 198 8.27 -1.14 -24.41
N THR A 199 8.44 -2.40 -24.02
CA THR A 199 9.71 -2.99 -23.64
C THR A 199 10.64 -2.87 -24.83
N LYS A 200 11.46 -1.81 -24.86
CA LYS A 200 12.65 -1.81 -25.70
C LYS A 200 13.60 -2.87 -25.13
N GLN A 201 13.69 -4.00 -25.85
CA GLN A 201 14.80 -4.94 -25.79
C GLN A 201 16.10 -4.26 -26.20
#